data_AF-A0A427TJL0-F1
#
_entry.id   AF-A0A427TJL0-F1
#
_cell.length_a   1.000
_cell.length_b   1.000
_cell.length_c   1.000
_cell.angle_alpha   90.00
_cell.angle_beta   90.00
_cell.angle_gamma   90.00
#
_symmetry.space_group_name_H-M   'P 1'
#
loop_
_entity.id
_entity.type
_entity.pdbx_description
1 polymer ?
#
loop_
_entity_poly.entity_id
_entity_poly.type
_entity_poly.pdbx_seq_one_letter_code
_entity_poly.pdbx_strand_id
1 'polypeptide(L)'
;MTEEGHLPTGAEIRAWAYSGDDEPEQDWDILIAWPENLPVLLEVIPDPACPLRARETLLSSLYCMVGHAQAKEDFRETARIAAQSGDAWLETWARRVREILDHPEAFNRKDWCGFPGYATKPAG
;
A
#
# COMPACT_ATOMS: atom_id res chain seq x y z
N MET A 1 21.30 -22.51 3.15
CA MET A 1 21.21 -21.68 1.93
C MET A 1 19.82 -21.09 1.98
N THR A 2 19.68 -19.96 2.65
CA THR A 2 18.39 -19.26 2.69
C THR A 2 18.22 -18.66 1.31
N GLU A 3 17.21 -19.10 0.55
CA GLU A 3 16.68 -18.30 -0.55
C GLU A 3 16.26 -16.97 0.07
N GLU A 4 17.13 -15.97 -0.02
CA GLU A 4 16.73 -14.59 0.22
C GLU A 4 15.77 -14.26 -0.91
N GLY A 5 14.46 -14.38 -0.65
CA GLY A 5 13.43 -13.97 -1.59
C GLY A 5 13.69 -12.52 -1.99
N HIS A 6 13.91 -12.29 -3.28
CA HIS A 6 14.20 -10.97 -3.82
C HIS A 6 12.97 -10.08 -3.64
N LEU A 7 13.04 -9.09 -2.75
CA LEU A 7 11.98 -8.10 -2.64
C LEU A 7 12.03 -7.17 -3.86
N PRO A 8 10.88 -6.89 -4.51
CA PRO A 8 10.83 -5.98 -5.65
C PRO A 8 11.39 -4.62 -5.27
N THR A 9 12.28 -4.11 -6.10
CA THR A 9 12.80 -2.74 -6.01
C THR A 9 11.75 -1.75 -6.50
N GLY A 10 11.85 -0.50 -6.05
CA GLY A 10 10.98 0.56 -6.59
C GLY A 10 11.08 0.75 -8.11
N ALA A 11 12.19 0.37 -8.75
CA ALA A 11 12.31 0.40 -10.20
C ALA A 11 11.46 -0.70 -10.87
N GLU A 12 11.49 -1.92 -10.32
CA GLU A 12 10.67 -3.04 -10.79
C GLU A 12 9.18 -2.77 -10.59
N ILE A 13 8.81 -2.20 -9.44
CA ILE A 13 7.42 -1.82 -9.13
C ILE A 13 6.90 -0.79 -10.14
N ARG A 14 7.68 0.27 -10.43
CA ARG A 14 7.29 1.26 -11.45
C ARG A 14 7.16 0.62 -12.83
N ALA A 15 8.16 -0.18 -13.22
CA ALA A 15 8.18 -0.80 -14.55
C ALA A 15 6.93 -1.66 -14.76
N TRP A 16 6.58 -2.50 -13.78
CA TRP A 16 5.36 -3.29 -13.82
C TRP A 16 4.10 -2.42 -13.78
N ALA A 17 4.03 -1.45 -12.85
CA ALA A 17 2.83 -0.64 -12.70
C ALA A 17 2.41 0.04 -14.01
N TYR A 18 3.38 0.51 -14.81
CA TYR A 18 3.11 1.16 -16.09
C TYR A 18 3.13 0.23 -17.31
N SER A 19 3.45 -1.06 -17.17
CA SER A 19 3.54 -1.95 -18.34
C SER A 19 2.15 -2.37 -18.87
N GLY A 20 1.15 -2.43 -17.99
CA GLY A 20 -0.18 -2.94 -18.31
C GLY A 20 -0.24 -4.48 -18.37
N ASP A 21 0.85 -5.16 -18.01
CA ASP A 21 0.90 -6.61 -17.90
C ASP A 21 0.26 -7.11 -16.60
N ASP A 22 0.04 -8.42 -16.52
CA ASP A 22 -0.36 -9.09 -15.28
C ASP A 22 0.79 -9.04 -14.24
N GLU A 23 0.47 -9.41 -13.00
CA GLU A 23 1.45 -9.47 -11.90
C GLU A 23 2.62 -10.39 -12.25
N PRO A 24 3.89 -10.01 -11.98
CA PRO A 24 5.06 -10.78 -12.40
C PRO A 24 5.16 -12.16 -11.74
N GLU A 25 4.59 -12.30 -10.53
CA GLU A 25 4.63 -13.51 -9.72
C GLU A 25 3.43 -13.58 -8.76
N GLN A 26 3.25 -14.74 -8.12
CA GLN A 26 2.20 -14.90 -7.10
C GLN A 26 2.46 -14.03 -5.89
N ASP A 27 1.38 -13.61 -5.23
CA ASP A 27 1.43 -12.79 -4.01
C ASP A 27 2.24 -11.49 -4.20
N TRP A 28 2.20 -10.94 -5.42
CA TRP A 28 2.91 -9.71 -5.79
C TRP A 28 2.53 -8.53 -4.88
N ASP A 29 1.25 -8.44 -4.50
CA ASP A 29 0.75 -7.46 -3.55
C ASP A 29 1.42 -7.58 -2.17
N ILE A 30 1.74 -8.81 -1.72
CA ILE A 30 2.46 -9.10 -0.49
C ILE A 30 3.94 -8.77 -0.62
N LEU A 31 4.56 -9.12 -1.76
CA LEU A 31 5.98 -8.84 -2.01
C LEU A 31 6.29 -7.34 -2.09
N ILE A 32 5.32 -6.52 -2.53
CA ILE A 32 5.46 -5.06 -2.55
C ILE A 32 5.21 -4.43 -1.17
N ALA A 33 4.45 -5.09 -0.28
CA ALA A 33 3.97 -4.55 1.00
C ALA A 33 5.07 -4.43 2.10
N TRP A 34 6.20 -3.82 1.74
CA TRP A 34 7.36 -3.57 2.60
C TRP A 34 7.63 -2.07 2.80
N PRO A 35 8.04 -1.62 3.99
CA PRO A 35 8.29 -0.21 4.29
C PRO A 35 9.24 0.49 3.30
N GLU A 36 10.24 -0.23 2.76
CA GLU A 36 11.20 0.27 1.77
C GLU A 36 10.52 0.70 0.46
N ASN A 37 9.36 0.13 0.15
CA ASN A 37 8.59 0.41 -1.05
C ASN A 37 7.55 1.54 -0.85
N LEU A 38 7.36 2.07 0.37
CA LEU A 38 6.45 3.19 0.62
C LEU A 38 6.66 4.38 -0.34
N PRO A 39 7.89 4.86 -0.59
CA PRO A 39 8.08 6.02 -1.46
C PRO A 39 7.55 5.79 -2.88
N VAL A 40 7.75 4.60 -3.45
CA VAL A 40 7.24 4.29 -4.80
C VAL A 40 5.72 4.12 -4.81
N LEU A 41 5.14 3.54 -3.76
CA LEU A 41 3.67 3.42 -3.65
C LEU A 41 3.00 4.78 -3.62
N LEU A 42 3.50 5.71 -2.80
CA LEU A 42 2.97 7.06 -2.68
C LEU A 42 3.19 7.91 -3.94
N GLU A 43 4.21 7.59 -4.74
CA GLU A 43 4.49 8.22 -6.04
C GLU A 43 3.55 7.73 -7.14
N VAL A 44 3.37 6.40 -7.25
CA VAL A 44 2.69 5.77 -8.40
C VAL A 44 1.17 5.74 -8.25
N ILE A 45 0.65 5.51 -7.05
CA ILE A 45 -0.81 5.45 -6.82
C ILE A 45 -1.55 6.69 -7.34
N PRO A 46 -1.13 7.94 -7.03
CA PRO A 46 -1.86 9.14 -7.44
C PRO A 46 -1.66 9.49 -8.92
N ASP A 47 -0.73 8.85 -9.64
CA ASP A 47 -0.44 9.15 -11.03
C ASP A 47 -1.60 8.72 -11.95
N PRO A 48 -2.23 9.65 -12.71
CA PRO A 48 -3.28 9.30 -13.67
C PRO A 48 -2.84 8.37 -14.81
N ALA A 49 -1.54 8.26 -15.07
CA ALA A 49 -0.99 7.33 -16.06
C ALA A 49 -0.94 5.89 -15.54
N CYS A 50 -1.09 5.67 -14.24
CA CYS A 50 -1.10 4.33 -13.64
C CYS A 50 -2.38 3.58 -14.04
N PRO A 51 -2.27 2.43 -14.73
CA PRO A 51 -3.39 1.55 -15.05
C PRO A 51 -4.20 1.17 -13.79
N LEU A 52 -5.52 1.14 -13.92
CA LEU A 52 -6.45 0.88 -12.80
C LEU A 52 -6.11 -0.42 -12.03
N ARG A 53 -5.79 -1.50 -12.75
CA ARG A 53 -5.46 -2.79 -12.11
C ARG A 53 -4.21 -2.71 -11.26
N ALA A 54 -3.12 -2.14 -11.80
CA ALA A 54 -1.90 -1.94 -11.04
C ALA A 54 -2.15 -1.05 -9.81
N ARG A 55 -2.93 0.03 -9.99
CA ARG A 55 -3.33 0.91 -8.89
C ARG A 55 -4.09 0.17 -7.78
N GLU A 56 -5.02 -0.73 -8.12
CA GLU A 56 -5.78 -1.53 -7.14
C GLU A 56 -4.86 -2.46 -6.32
N THR A 57 -3.91 -3.14 -6.98
CA THR A 57 -2.90 -3.96 -6.33
C THR A 57 -2.00 -3.11 -5.41
N LEU A 58 -1.48 -1.98 -5.89
CA LEU A 58 -0.62 -1.08 -5.10
C LEU A 58 -1.35 -0.52 -3.86
N LEU A 59 -2.64 -0.17 -4.00
CA LEU A 59 -3.46 0.24 -2.86
C LEU A 59 -3.61 -0.91 -1.86
N SER A 60 -3.86 -2.14 -2.32
CA SER A 60 -3.96 -3.31 -1.45
C SER A 60 -2.66 -3.56 -0.70
N SER A 61 -1.50 -3.49 -1.37
CA SER A 61 -0.17 -3.57 -0.74
C SER A 61 0.02 -2.52 0.34
N LEU A 62 -0.41 -1.27 0.10
CA LEU A 62 -0.28 -0.19 1.07
C LEU A 62 -1.08 -0.44 2.36
N TYR A 63 -2.27 -1.05 2.27
CA TYR A 63 -3.02 -1.48 3.45
C TYR A 63 -2.41 -2.71 4.13
N CYS A 64 -1.96 -3.70 3.34
CA CYS A 64 -1.30 -4.89 3.86
C CYS A 64 -0.04 -4.53 4.65
N MET A 65 0.76 -3.58 4.17
CA MET A 65 1.98 -3.13 4.84
C MET A 65 1.69 -2.64 6.27
N VAL A 66 0.68 -1.77 6.43
CA VAL A 66 0.27 -1.26 7.75
C VAL A 66 -0.32 -2.39 8.61
N GLY A 67 -1.10 -3.29 8.02
CA GLY A 67 -1.70 -4.40 8.76
C GLY A 67 -0.73 -5.49 9.18
N HIS A 68 0.47 -5.54 8.58
CA HIS A 68 1.55 -6.47 8.90
C HIS A 68 2.71 -5.82 9.67
N ALA A 69 2.71 -4.49 9.76
CA ALA A 69 3.71 -3.72 10.49
C ALA A 69 3.88 -4.20 11.93
N GLN A 70 5.13 -4.22 12.39
CA GLN A 70 5.41 -4.43 13.82
C GLN A 70 4.95 -3.20 14.61
N ALA A 71 4.58 -3.38 15.88
CA ALA A 71 4.09 -2.30 16.76
C ALA A 71 5.07 -1.11 16.98
N LYS A 72 6.27 -1.14 16.38
CA LYS A 72 7.28 -0.08 16.43
C LYS A 72 7.35 0.78 15.17
N GLU A 73 6.68 0.40 14.09
CA GLU A 73 6.67 1.18 12.86
C GLU A 73 5.71 2.36 12.98
N ASP A 74 6.27 3.56 12.89
CA ASP A 74 5.51 4.81 12.95
C ASP A 74 5.21 5.30 11.52
N PHE A 75 3.94 5.17 11.11
CA PHE A 75 3.45 5.64 9.81
C PHE A 75 2.95 7.10 9.83
N ARG A 76 3.13 7.87 10.91
CA ARG A 76 2.58 9.25 11.01
C ARG A 76 3.08 10.15 9.89
N GLU A 77 4.37 10.12 9.58
CA GLU A 77 4.93 10.95 8.50
C GLU A 77 4.45 10.48 7.14
N THR A 78 4.41 9.17 6.90
CA THR A 78 3.88 8.58 5.67
C THR A 78 2.41 8.95 5.45
N ALA A 79 1.59 8.89 6.50
CA ALA A 79 0.21 9.33 6.47
C ALA A 79 0.11 10.85 6.19
N ARG A 80 1.00 11.66 6.76
CA ARG A 80 1.05 13.11 6.47
C ARG A 80 1.33 13.39 4.99
N ILE A 81 2.27 12.67 4.39
CA ILE A 81 2.61 12.79 2.96
C ILE A 81 1.43 12.35 2.09
N ALA A 82 0.85 11.18 2.38
CA ALA A 82 -0.31 10.66 1.64
C ALA A 82 -1.52 11.59 1.70
N ALA A 83 -1.77 12.25 2.84
CA ALA A 83 -2.82 13.24 3.00
C ALA A 83 -2.61 14.52 2.17
N GLN A 84 -1.42 14.74 1.62
CA GLN A 84 -1.06 15.90 0.79
C GLN A 84 -0.95 15.53 -0.70
N SER A 85 -1.28 14.28 -1.07
CA SER A 85 -1.14 13.78 -2.43
C SER A 85 -2.16 14.37 -3.43
N GLY A 86 -3.28 14.90 -2.94
CA GLY A 86 -4.41 15.30 -3.78
C GLY A 86 -5.21 14.12 -4.34
N ASP A 87 -4.88 12.89 -3.92
CA ASP A 87 -5.56 11.67 -4.31
C ASP A 87 -6.47 11.17 -3.19
N ALA A 88 -7.77 11.06 -3.48
CA ALA A 88 -8.77 10.72 -2.48
C ALA A 88 -8.55 9.35 -1.81
N TRP A 89 -7.91 8.39 -2.49
CA TRP A 89 -7.64 7.07 -1.91
C TRP A 89 -6.50 7.13 -0.90
N LEU A 90 -5.43 7.85 -1.24
CA LEU A 90 -4.31 8.08 -0.33
C LEU A 90 -4.70 8.97 0.86
N GLU A 91 -5.54 9.98 0.65
CA GLU A 91 -6.08 10.81 1.72
C GLU A 91 -6.94 9.99 2.71
N THR A 92 -7.80 9.11 2.19
CA THR A 92 -8.58 8.20 3.03
C THR A 92 -7.68 7.19 3.75
N TRP A 93 -6.68 6.61 3.07
CA TRP A 93 -5.69 5.74 3.72
C TRP A 93 -4.99 6.47 4.87
N ALA A 94 -4.51 7.69 4.65
CA ALA A 94 -3.86 8.50 5.67
C ALA A 94 -4.75 8.79 6.89
N ARG A 95 -6.05 9.01 6.68
CA ARG A 95 -7.03 9.15 7.77
C ARG A 95 -7.13 7.87 8.59
N ARG A 96 -7.28 6.71 7.93
CA ARG A 96 -7.40 5.40 8.60
C ARG A 96 -6.13 5.02 9.36
N VAL A 97 -4.95 5.30 8.79
CA VAL A 97 -3.66 5.06 9.47
C VAL A 97 -3.56 5.88 10.75
N ARG A 98 -3.89 7.17 10.70
CA ARG A 98 -3.91 8.01 11.91
C ARG A 98 -4.88 7.48 12.97
N GLU A 99 -6.07 7.06 12.55
CA GLU A 99 -7.07 6.49 13.45
C GLU A 99 -6.55 5.27 14.21
N ILE A 100 -5.92 4.30 13.54
CA ILE A 100 -5.38 3.12 14.23
C ILE A 100 -4.11 3.42 15.04
N LEU A 101 -3.35 4.47 14.69
CA LEU A 101 -2.19 4.90 15.48
C LEU A 101 -2.62 5.58 16.79
N ASP A 102 -3.76 6.27 16.78
CA ASP A 102 -4.34 6.92 17.96
C ASP A 102 -5.25 5.95 18.75
N HIS A 103 -5.85 4.96 18.07
CA HIS A 103 -6.75 3.94 18.61
C HIS A 103 -6.39 2.52 18.11
N PRO A 104 -5.29 1.91 18.58
CA PRO A 104 -4.85 0.58 18.12
C PRO A 104 -5.90 -0.51 18.31
N GLU A 105 -6.80 -0.37 19.29
CA GLU A 105 -7.93 -1.28 19.54
C GLU A 105 -8.97 -1.32 18.42
N ALA A 106 -9.01 -0.30 17.55
CA ALA A 106 -9.89 -0.25 16.39
C ALA A 106 -9.34 -1.04 15.19
N PHE A 107 -8.10 -1.53 15.27
CA PHE A 107 -7.49 -2.28 14.18
C PHE A 107 -8.20 -3.63 13.95
N ASN A 108 -8.72 -3.80 12.73
CA ASN A 108 -9.29 -5.06 12.27
C ASN A 108 -8.53 -5.56 11.04
N ARG A 109 -7.73 -6.62 11.21
CA ARG A 109 -6.90 -7.17 10.13
C ARG A 109 -7.70 -7.59 8.89
N LYS A 110 -8.93 -8.08 9.06
CA LYS A 110 -9.77 -8.50 7.94
C LYS A 110 -10.19 -7.31 7.09
N ASP A 111 -10.51 -6.18 7.72
CA ASP A 111 -10.91 -4.96 7.00
C ASP A 111 -9.71 -4.28 6.34
N TRP A 112 -8.52 -4.35 6.97
CA TRP A 112 -7.28 -3.78 6.45
C TRP A 112 -6.68 -4.61 5.30
N CYS A 113 -6.41 -5.89 5.52
CA CYS A 113 -5.67 -6.75 4.57
C CYS A 113 -6.57 -7.62 3.68
N GLY A 114 -7.88 -7.69 3.94
CA GLY A 114 -8.77 -8.60 3.23
C GLY A 114 -9.24 -8.09 1.87
N PHE A 115 -9.72 -9.01 1.04
CA PHE A 115 -10.43 -8.69 -0.21
C PHE A 115 -11.86 -9.29 -0.21
N PRO A 116 -12.92 -8.48 -0.37
CA PRO A 116 -12.90 -7.02 -0.40
C PRO A 116 -12.61 -6.40 0.98
N GLY A 117 -11.86 -5.31 1.02
CA GLY A 117 -11.45 -4.62 2.24
C GLY A 117 -11.42 -3.09 2.08
N TYR A 118 -10.66 -2.41 2.93
CA TYR A 118 -10.54 -0.95 2.90
C TYR A 118 -9.86 -0.43 1.62
N ALA A 119 -8.98 -1.22 1.01
CA ALA A 119 -8.33 -0.90 -0.27
C ALA A 119 -9.31 -0.74 -1.44
N THR A 120 -10.56 -1.20 -1.34
CA THR A 120 -11.59 -1.07 -2.38
C THR A 120 -12.66 -0.02 -2.07
N LYS A 121 -12.51 0.74 -0.96
CA LYS A 121 -13.51 1.70 -0.46
C LYS A 121 -12.91 3.10 -0.24
N PRO A 122 -13.09 4.06 -1.18
CA PRO A 122 -12.50 5.39 -1.07
C PRO A 122 -13.22 6.32 -0.08
N ALA A 123 -14.50 6.05 0.22
CA ALA A 123 -15.39 6.95 0.97
C ALA A 123 -15.77 6.45 2.38
N GLY A 124 -15.08 5.44 2.91
CA GLY A 124 -15.29 4.93 4.28
C GLY A 124 -14.40 5.65 5.27
#